data_AF-A0A2G8Y4U9-F1
#
_entry.id   AF-A0A2G8Y4U9-F1
#
_cell.length_a   1.000
_cell.length_b   1.000
_cell.length_c   1.000
_cell.angle_alpha   90.00
_cell.angle_beta   90.00
_cell.angle_gamma   90.00
#
_symmetry.space_group_name_H-M   'P 1'
#
loop_
_entity.id
_entity.type
_entity.pdbx_description
1 polymer ?
#
loop_
_entity_poly.entity_id
_entity_poly.type
_entity_poly.pdbx_seq_one_letter_code
_entity_poly.pdbx_strand_id
1 'polypeptide(L)'
;MVKYCGAKKCDLIDLLNSATTSRERNKVVKQLKKFDPCPRKELDVEFDAKDCSCKKYNQTQYYMCWRCDKPKTTTVKVMWNSPKGLKIICNTCYFALSANADLERSRKENAQYYDFMKKK
;
A
#
# COMPACT_ATOMS: atom_id res chain seq x y z
N MET A 1 -11.82 -20.04 -13.20
CA MET A 1 -12.57 -19.08 -14.04
C MET A 1 -12.02 -17.67 -13.78
N VAL A 2 -11.07 -17.21 -14.59
CA VAL A 2 -10.41 -15.91 -14.39
C VAL A 2 -11.38 -14.83 -14.86
N LYS A 3 -12.18 -14.26 -13.95
CA LYS A 3 -13.05 -13.13 -14.28
C LYS A 3 -12.19 -11.90 -14.53
N TYR A 4 -11.88 -11.68 -15.80
CA TYR A 4 -11.28 -10.47 -16.33
C TYR A 4 -12.27 -9.31 -16.16
N CYS A 5 -12.37 -8.79 -14.94
CA CYS A 5 -13.17 -7.61 -14.58
C CYS A 5 -12.30 -6.34 -14.54
N GLY A 6 -11.12 -6.38 -15.19
CA GLY A 6 -10.10 -5.33 -15.14
C GLY A 6 -10.60 -3.99 -15.68
N ALA A 7 -11.25 -3.99 -16.85
CA ALA A 7 -11.77 -2.76 -17.47
C ALA A 7 -12.77 -2.02 -16.57
N LYS A 8 -13.78 -2.73 -16.06
CA LYS A 8 -14.78 -2.14 -15.14
C LYS A 8 -14.17 -1.62 -13.84
N LYS A 9 -13.13 -2.28 -13.33
CA LYS A 9 -12.41 -1.80 -12.14
C LYS A 9 -11.62 -0.53 -12.46
N CYS A 10 -10.94 -0.47 -13.60
CA CYS A 10 -10.24 0.73 -14.08
C CYS A 10 -11.20 1.90 -14.25
N ASP A 11 -12.35 1.70 -14.90
CA ASP A 11 -13.38 2.75 -15.08
C ASP A 11 -13.84 3.33 -13.74
N LEU A 12 -14.03 2.48 -12.73
CA LEU A 12 -14.40 2.91 -11.38
C LEU A 12 -13.27 3.64 -10.65
N ILE A 13 -12.02 3.30 -10.92
CA ILE A 13 -10.86 4.02 -10.37
C ILE A 13 -10.79 5.42 -11.01
N ASP A 14 -10.98 5.52 -12.32
CA ASP A 14 -11.00 6.79 -13.03
C ASP A 14 -12.16 7.67 -12.56
N LEU A 15 -13.33 7.07 -12.35
CA LEU A 15 -14.48 7.74 -11.75
C LEU A 15 -14.23 8.18 -10.31
N LEU A 16 -13.48 7.40 -9.52
CA LEU A 16 -13.08 7.80 -8.16
C LEU A 16 -12.20 9.05 -8.18
N ASN A 17 -11.29 9.13 -9.16
CA ASN A 17 -10.34 10.23 -9.31
C ASN A 17 -11.00 11.50 -9.86
N SER A 18 -12.00 11.37 -10.74
CA SER A 18 -12.73 12.51 -11.32
C SER A 18 -13.88 13.03 -10.44
N ALA A 19 -14.46 12.19 -9.57
CA ALA A 19 -15.56 12.58 -8.69
C ALA A 19 -15.16 13.73 -7.74
N THR A 20 -16.00 14.75 -7.65
CA THR A 20 -15.76 15.95 -6.84
C THR A 20 -16.51 15.93 -5.52
N THR A 21 -17.61 15.18 -5.43
CA THR A 21 -18.44 15.12 -4.22
C THR A 21 -18.17 13.87 -3.38
N SER A 22 -18.25 14.00 -2.06
CA SER A 22 -18.14 12.85 -1.15
C SER A 22 -19.23 11.80 -1.39
N ARG A 23 -20.43 12.22 -1.83
CA ARG A 23 -21.54 11.31 -2.14
C ARG A 23 -21.19 10.38 -3.30
N GLU A 24 -20.64 10.91 -4.39
CA GLU A 24 -20.21 10.12 -5.55
C GLU A 24 -19.05 9.21 -5.19
N ARG A 25 -18.00 9.75 -4.56
CA ARG A 25 -16.83 8.96 -4.13
C ARG A 25 -17.24 7.79 -3.23
N ASN A 26 -18.17 7.99 -2.31
CA ASN A 26 -18.69 6.91 -1.45
C ASN A 26 -19.43 5.82 -2.24
N LYS A 27 -20.21 6.18 -3.27
CA LYS A 27 -20.86 5.19 -4.16
C LYS A 27 -19.82 4.38 -4.92
N VAL A 28 -18.80 5.04 -5.49
CA VAL A 28 -17.73 4.39 -6.24
C VAL A 28 -16.91 3.46 -5.33
N VAL A 29 -16.55 3.89 -4.13
CA VAL A 29 -15.86 3.04 -3.13
C VAL A 29 -16.69 1.79 -2.80
N LYS A 30 -18.01 1.90 -2.62
CA LYS A 30 -18.88 0.75 -2.38
C LYS A 30 -18.85 -0.25 -3.54
N GLN A 31 -18.78 0.24 -4.78
CA GLN A 31 -18.67 -0.62 -5.96
C GLN A 31 -17.28 -1.27 -6.06
N LEU A 32 -16.20 -0.51 -5.84
CA LEU A 32 -14.82 -1.00 -5.84
C LEU A 32 -14.59 -2.10 -4.79
N LYS A 33 -15.25 -2.02 -3.62
CA LYS A 33 -15.19 -3.06 -2.58
C LYS A 33 -15.76 -4.42 -3.01
N LYS A 34 -16.55 -4.48 -4.08
CA LYS A 34 -17.11 -5.75 -4.61
C LYS A 34 -16.10 -6.52 -5.47
N PHE A 35 -15.01 -5.88 -5.89
CA PHE A 35 -13.96 -6.53 -6.66
C PHE A 35 -12.96 -7.20 -5.73
N ASP A 36 -12.52 -8.39 -6.12
CA ASP A 36 -11.43 -9.06 -5.42
C ASP A 36 -10.16 -8.19 -5.49
N PRO A 37 -9.48 -7.95 -4.35
CA PRO A 37 -8.21 -7.28 -4.34
C PRO A 37 -7.15 -8.13 -5.06
N CYS A 38 -6.27 -7.48 -5.81
CA CYS A 38 -5.06 -8.06 -6.37
C CYS A 38 -3.83 -7.44 -5.69
N PRO A 39 -3.37 -7.98 -4.55
CA PRO A 39 -2.25 -7.41 -3.82
C PRO A 39 -0.94 -7.47 -4.62
N ARG A 40 -0.19 -6.37 -4.56
CA ARG A 40 1.12 -6.19 -5.20
C ARG A 40 2.20 -6.23 -4.14
N LYS A 41 2.96 -7.33 -4.10
CA LYS A 41 4.05 -7.57 -3.14
C LYS A 41 5.43 -7.58 -3.78
N GLU A 42 5.49 -7.37 -5.09
CA GLU A 42 6.70 -7.48 -5.90
C GLU A 42 7.79 -6.46 -5.50
N LEU A 43 7.44 -5.39 -4.78
CA LEU A 43 8.39 -4.39 -4.29
C LEU A 43 8.59 -4.45 -2.77
N ASP A 44 7.96 -5.40 -2.06
CA ASP A 44 8.02 -5.46 -0.59
C ASP A 44 9.47 -5.61 -0.09
N VAL A 45 10.33 -6.29 -0.86
CA VAL A 45 11.76 -6.49 -0.55
C VAL A 45 12.61 -5.22 -0.71
N GLU A 46 12.14 -4.27 -1.52
CA GLU A 46 12.78 -2.97 -1.77
C GLU A 46 12.24 -1.89 -0.83
N PHE A 47 11.37 -2.25 0.11
CA PHE A 47 10.78 -1.29 1.03
C PHE A 47 11.79 -0.80 2.07
N ASP A 48 11.88 0.52 2.19
CA ASP A 48 12.54 1.21 3.29
C ASP A 48 11.61 2.31 3.82
N ALA A 49 11.50 2.42 5.14
CA ALA A 49 10.68 3.44 5.78
C ALA A 49 11.18 4.86 5.47
N LYS A 50 12.48 5.04 5.19
CA LYS A 50 13.05 6.34 4.80
C LYS A 50 12.53 6.86 3.46
N ASP A 51 12.09 5.95 2.59
CA ASP A 51 11.57 6.27 1.26
C ASP A 51 10.05 6.56 1.30
N CYS A 52 9.47 6.59 2.51
CA CYS A 52 8.07 6.84 2.75
C CYS A 52 7.82 8.22 3.39
N SER A 53 6.78 8.90 2.93
CA SER A 53 6.25 10.12 3.55
C SER A 53 4.78 9.95 3.91
N CYS A 54 4.47 10.03 5.21
CA CYS A 54 3.11 9.98 5.72
C CYS A 54 2.46 11.37 5.66
N LYS A 55 1.57 11.59 4.69
CA LYS A 55 0.83 12.84 4.53
C LYS A 55 -0.52 12.77 5.22
N LYS A 56 -0.76 13.71 6.15
CA LYS A 56 -2.05 13.95 6.78
C LYS A 56 -2.79 15.05 6.03
N TYR A 57 -4.08 14.88 5.82
CA TYR A 57 -4.95 15.80 5.09
C TYR A 57 -6.07 16.29 6.01
N ASN A 58 -6.45 17.56 5.88
CA ASN A 58 -7.57 18.16 6.63
C ASN A 58 -8.93 17.59 6.21
N GLN A 59 -9.00 17.03 5.01
CA GLN A 59 -10.23 16.45 4.45
C GLN A 59 -10.03 14.96 4.15
N THR A 60 -11.11 14.20 4.28
CA THR A 60 -11.14 12.77 3.93
C THR A 60 -10.72 12.57 2.49
N GLN A 61 -9.68 11.76 2.32
CA GLN A 61 -9.16 11.38 1.02
C GLN A 61 -9.74 10.04 0.58
N TYR A 62 -9.88 9.91 -0.74
CA TYR A 62 -10.32 8.71 -1.42
C TYR A 62 -9.23 8.27 -2.38
N TYR A 63 -8.80 7.01 -2.31
CA TYR A 63 -7.78 6.48 -3.22
C TYR A 63 -7.77 4.95 -3.21
N MET A 64 -7.14 4.35 -4.22
CA MET A 64 -6.77 2.93 -4.20
C MET A 64 -5.39 2.76 -3.57
N CYS A 65 -5.27 1.89 -2.57
CA CYS A 65 -3.95 1.50 -2.08
C CYS A 65 -3.25 0.64 -3.13
N TRP A 66 -2.07 1.05 -3.59
CA TRP A 66 -1.31 0.30 -4.59
C TRP A 66 -0.97 -1.12 -4.13
N ARG A 67 -0.53 -1.28 -2.87
CA ARG A 67 -0.08 -2.58 -2.34
C ARG A 67 -1.21 -3.59 -2.10
N CYS A 68 -2.26 -3.21 -1.38
CA CYS A 68 -3.35 -4.17 -1.08
C CYS A 68 -4.51 -4.11 -2.08
N ASP A 69 -4.48 -3.19 -3.04
CA ASP A 69 -5.51 -3.03 -4.09
C ASP A 69 -6.94 -2.90 -3.55
N LYS A 70 -7.04 -2.25 -2.38
CA LYS A 70 -8.31 -1.94 -1.70
C LYS A 70 -8.57 -0.44 -1.73
N PRO A 71 -9.82 0.00 -1.95
CA PRO A 71 -10.18 1.40 -1.82
C PRO A 71 -10.04 1.85 -0.37
N LYS A 72 -9.59 3.09 -0.18
CA LYS A 72 -9.34 3.71 1.12
C LYS A 72 -10.08 5.03 1.21
N THR A 73 -10.64 5.26 2.40
CA THR A 73 -11.34 6.47 2.79
C THR A 73 -10.75 6.89 4.13
N THR A 74 -9.80 7.81 4.12
CA THR A 74 -9.00 8.16 5.29
C THR A 74 -8.37 9.54 5.10
N THR A 75 -7.97 10.18 6.19
CA THR A 75 -7.23 11.46 6.18
C THR A 75 -5.72 11.27 6.03
N VAL A 76 -5.23 10.02 5.90
CA VAL A 76 -3.79 9.72 5.80
C VAL A 76 -3.47 8.94 4.53
N LYS A 77 -2.46 9.40 3.79
CA LYS A 77 -1.83 8.65 2.69
C LYS A 77 -0.35 8.46 3.00
N VAL A 78 0.19 7.32 2.62
CA VAL A 78 1.63 7.10 2.64
C VAL A 78 2.13 7.13 1.20
N MET A 79 3.02 8.08 0.92
CA MET A 79 3.68 8.25 -0.37
C MET A 79 4.99 7.47 -0.30
N TRP A 80 5.15 6.42 -1.10
CA TRP A 80 6.34 5.57 -1.13
C TRP A 80 7.08 5.76 -2.46
N ASN A 81 8.30 6.27 -2.39
CA ASN A 81 9.20 6.42 -3.53
C ASN A 81 9.90 5.09 -3.81
N SER A 82 9.23 4.18 -4.50
CA SER A 82 9.85 2.90 -4.88
C SER A 82 10.70 3.03 -6.15
N PRO A 83 11.58 2.06 -6.45
CA PRO A 83 12.36 2.04 -7.68
C PRO A 83 11.51 2.07 -8.97
N LYS A 84 10.24 1.64 -8.89
CA LYS A 84 9.26 1.72 -10.00
C LYS A 84 8.40 2.99 -9.96
N GLY A 85 8.88 4.05 -9.31
CA GLY A 85 8.23 5.33 -9.17
C GLY A 85 7.26 5.41 -7.99
N LEU A 86 6.69 6.60 -7.79
CA LEU A 86 5.84 6.92 -6.65
C LEU A 86 4.61 6.01 -6.54
N LYS A 87 4.45 5.35 -5.38
CA LYS A 87 3.30 4.52 -5.03
C LYS A 87 2.55 5.12 -3.84
N ILE A 88 1.22 5.07 -3.88
CA ILE A 88 0.38 5.49 -2.75
C ILE A 88 -0.09 4.23 -2.02
N ILE A 89 0.31 4.06 -0.77
CA ILE A 89 -0.09 2.94 0.07
C ILE A 89 -0.89 3.41 1.29
N CYS A 90 -1.68 2.50 1.86
CA CYS A 90 -2.43 2.79 3.06
C CYS A 90 -1.59 2.58 4.32
N ASN A 91 -1.97 3.25 5.40
CA ASN A 91 -1.27 3.20 6.68
C ASN A 91 -1.07 1.76 7.19
N THR A 92 -2.06 0.88 7.04
CA THR A 92 -1.94 -0.54 7.41
C THR A 92 -0.89 -1.29 6.59
N CYS A 93 -0.74 -0.98 5.30
CA CYS A 93 0.29 -1.59 4.46
C CYS A 93 1.66 -1.06 4.82
N TYR A 94 1.78 0.23 5.10
CA TYR A 94 3.00 0.84 5.59
C TYR A 94 3.48 0.17 6.87
N PHE A 95 2.65 0.08 7.92
CA PHE A 95 3.07 -0.55 9.18
C PHE A 95 3.42 -2.03 9.02
N ALA A 96 2.69 -2.78 8.18
CA ALA A 96 3.03 -4.18 7.91
C ALA A 96 4.39 -4.31 7.20
N LEU A 97 4.71 -3.40 6.28
CA LEU A 97 6.01 -3.37 5.60
C LEU A 97 7.13 -2.96 6.54
N SER A 98 6.93 -1.93 7.36
CA SER A 98 7.90 -1.51 8.39
C SER A 98 8.21 -2.63 9.36
N ALA A 99 7.18 -3.30 9.90
CA ALA A 99 7.38 -4.43 10.80
C ALA A 99 8.16 -5.58 10.16
N ASN A 100 7.87 -5.89 8.88
CA ASN A 100 8.62 -6.91 8.14
C ASN A 100 10.09 -6.49 7.93
N ALA A 101 10.35 -5.24 7.57
CA ALA A 101 11.70 -4.73 7.37
C ALA A 101 12.52 -4.77 8.67
N ASP A 102 11.90 -4.41 9.79
CA ASP A 102 12.53 -4.49 11.12
C ASP A 102 12.84 -5.94 11.51
N LEU A 103 11.90 -6.86 11.29
CA LEU A 103 12.13 -8.29 11.53
C LEU A 103 13.28 -8.86 10.69
N GLU A 104 13.36 -8.51 9.41
CA GLU A 104 14.46 -8.95 8.53
C GLU A 104 15.80 -8.36 8.95
N ARG A 105 15.83 -7.12 9.44
CA ARG A 105 17.04 -6.51 10.02
C ARG A 105 17.49 -7.26 11.27
N SER A 106 16.59 -7.48 12.23
CA SER A 106 16.91 -8.20 13.46
C SER A 106 17.35 -9.64 13.21
N ARG A 107 16.80 -10.31 12.20
CA ARG A 107 17.26 -11.66 11.78
C ARG A 107 18.71 -11.63 11.29
N LYS A 108 19.08 -10.64 10.46
CA LYS A 108 20.44 -10.48 9.95
C LYS A 108 21.44 -10.15 11.07
N GLU A 109 21.08 -9.23 11.96
CA GLU A 109 21.90 -8.86 13.12
C GLU A 109 22.14 -10.06 14.04
N ASN A 110 21.08 -10.83 14.34
CA ASN A 110 21.19 -12.05 15.15
C ASN A 110 22.07 -13.10 14.47
N ALA A 111 21.91 -13.34 13.16
CA ALA A 111 22.74 -14.28 12.42
C ALA A 111 24.23 -13.89 12.47
N GLN A 112 24.53 -12.61 12.27
CA GLN A 112 25.90 -12.07 12.38
C GLN A 112 26.47 -12.25 13.79
N TYR A 113 25.67 -12.00 14.83
CA TYR A 113 26.08 -12.19 16.21
C TYR A 113 26.46 -13.66 16.50
N TYR A 114 25.61 -14.61 16.10
CA TYR A 114 25.91 -16.04 16.31
C TYR A 114 27.12 -16.52 15.49
N ASP A 115 27.32 -16.02 14.27
CA ASP A 115 28.50 -16.33 13.47
C ASP A 115 29.78 -15.77 14.09
N PHE A 116 29.74 -14.59 14.70
CA PHE A 116 30.86 -14.04 15.47
C PHE A 116 31.17 -14.90 16.70
N MET A 117 30.14 -15.32 17.45
CA MET A 117 30.32 -16.16 18.63
C MET A 117 30.87 -17.55 18.33
N LYS A 118 30.56 -18.14 17.16
CA LYS A 118 31.12 -19.43 16.71
C LYS A 118 32.59 -19.37 16.30
N LYS A 119 33.11 -18.18 15.98
CA LYS A 119 34.51 -17.96 15.57
C LYS A 119 35.44 -17.65 16.76
N LYS A 120 34.88 -17.50 17.96
CA LYS A 120 35.61 -17.44 19.23
C LYS A 120 35.70 -18.83 19.84
#